data_AF-A0A6N8F7H3-F1
#
_entry.id   AF-A0A6N8F7H3-F1
#
_cell.length_a   1.000
_cell.length_b   1.000
_cell.length_c   1.000
_cell.angle_alpha   90.00
_cell.angle_beta   90.00
_cell.angle_gamma   90.00
#
_symmetry.space_group_name_H-M   'P 1'
#
loop_
_entity.id
_entity.type
_entity.pdbx_description
1 polymer ?
#
loop_
_entity_poly.entity_id
_entity_poly.type
_entity_poly.pdbx_seq_one_letter_code
_entity_poly.pdbx_strand_id
1 'polypeptide(L)'
;MAFSQVLLSDVTANKETNQAILEMLDINEAHDLQYHVYEVAFGDKQIFCCLSGGVIENNEIQFTPVGLAAFEALTNIKEMPEAEYFADFINTEKNIAEQIETVFARVPNGAKVCFVGDITGELKEELSKFFTMIH
;
A
#
# COMPACT_ATOMS: atom_id res chain seq x y z
N MET A 1 -2.12 4.96 21.99
CA MET A 1 -2.72 3.98 21.04
C MET A 1 -1.62 3.01 20.65
N ALA A 2 -1.91 1.71 20.62
CA ALA A 2 -0.98 0.73 20.09
C ALA A 2 -1.11 0.76 18.55
N PHE A 3 -0.07 1.27 17.91
CA PHE A 3 0.12 1.23 16.46
C PHE A 3 1.36 0.38 16.22
N SER A 4 1.19 -0.75 15.54
CA SER A 4 2.31 -1.57 15.08
C SER A 4 2.05 -2.03 13.67
N GLN A 5 3.11 -2.28 12.94
CA GLN A 5 3.01 -2.59 11.53
C GLN A 5 4.18 -3.45 11.08
N VAL A 6 3.90 -4.33 10.13
CA VAL A 6 4.84 -5.30 9.57
C VAL A 6 4.77 -5.22 8.06
N LEU A 7 5.92 -5.04 7.41
CA LEU A 7 6.02 -5.13 5.95
C LEU A 7 5.85 -6.59 5.53
N LEU A 8 4.89 -6.86 4.66
CA LEU A 8 4.71 -8.19 4.08
C LEU A 8 5.69 -8.34 2.92
N SER A 9 6.65 -9.25 3.08
CA SER A 9 7.72 -9.48 2.10
C SER A 9 7.46 -10.68 1.18
N ASP A 10 6.45 -11.49 1.51
CA ASP A 10 6.02 -12.68 0.81
C ASP A 10 4.85 -12.42 -0.16
N VAL A 11 4.34 -11.18 -0.18
CA VAL A 11 3.27 -10.77 -1.09
C VAL A 11 3.86 -10.15 -2.35
N THR A 12 3.35 -10.58 -3.50
CA THR A 12 3.82 -10.12 -4.80
C THR A 12 2.65 -9.86 -5.73
N ALA A 13 2.87 -8.96 -6.69
CA ALA A 13 1.91 -8.69 -7.75
C ALA A 13 1.89 -9.84 -8.78
N ASN A 14 1.03 -9.71 -9.78
CA ASN A 14 0.99 -10.69 -10.86
C ASN A 14 2.29 -10.67 -11.68
N LYS A 15 2.61 -11.81 -12.31
CA LYS A 15 3.85 -11.97 -13.08
C LYS A 15 3.98 -10.94 -14.20
N GLU A 16 2.88 -10.63 -14.88
CA GLU A 16 2.84 -9.65 -15.97
C GLU A 16 3.13 -8.23 -15.46
N THR A 17 2.55 -7.87 -14.31
CA THR A 17 2.77 -6.56 -13.68
C THR A 17 4.20 -6.42 -13.15
N ASN A 18 4.75 -7.47 -12.53
CA ASN A 18 6.16 -7.50 -12.11
C ASN A 18 7.10 -7.31 -13.31
N GLN A 19 6.83 -8.01 -14.41
CA GLN A 19 7.63 -7.91 -15.64
C GLN A 19 7.58 -6.49 -16.22
N ALA A 20 6.40 -5.87 -16.28
CA ALA A 20 6.26 -4.48 -16.75
C ALA A 20 7.05 -3.49 -15.88
N ILE A 21 7.12 -3.70 -14.57
CA ILE A 21 7.92 -2.86 -13.66
C ILE A 21 9.42 -3.07 -13.89
N LEU A 22 9.87 -4.32 -14.02
CA LEU A 22 11.29 -4.62 -14.29
C LEU A 22 11.74 -3.99 -15.62
N GLU A 23 10.90 -4.07 -16.66
CA GLU A 23 11.14 -3.43 -17.95
C GLU A 23 11.21 -1.89 -17.83
N MET A 24 10.34 -1.28 -17.03
CA MET A 24 10.39 0.17 -16.78
C MET A 24 11.64 0.61 -16.01
N LEU A 25 12.15 -0.24 -15.14
CA LEU A 25 13.36 0.02 -14.36
C LEU A 25 14.65 -0.36 -15.11
N ASP A 26 14.55 -0.84 -16.35
CA ASP A 26 15.66 -1.38 -17.16
C ASP A 26 16.45 -2.48 -16.43
N ILE A 27 15.75 -3.23 -15.58
CA ILE A 27 16.31 -4.35 -14.81
C ILE A 27 16.09 -5.62 -15.62
N ASN A 28 17.17 -6.08 -16.25
CA ASN A 28 17.16 -7.27 -17.13
C ASN A 28 17.40 -8.60 -16.38
N GLU A 29 17.48 -8.56 -15.05
CA GLU A 29 17.69 -9.73 -14.19
C GLU A 29 16.43 -10.06 -13.40
N ALA A 30 16.22 -11.35 -13.11
CA ALA A 30 15.12 -11.80 -12.27
C ALA A 30 15.35 -11.33 -10.82
N HIS A 31 14.77 -10.17 -10.49
CA HIS A 31 14.75 -9.62 -9.14
C HIS A 31 13.38 -9.80 -8.51
N ASP A 32 13.39 -10.16 -7.22
CA ASP A 32 12.19 -10.14 -6.41
C ASP A 32 11.80 -8.68 -6.12
N LEU A 33 10.65 -8.26 -6.66
CA LEU A 33 10.08 -6.95 -6.39
C LEU A 33 9.37 -6.98 -5.03
N GLN A 34 9.82 -6.14 -4.12
CA GLN A 34 9.16 -5.91 -2.84
C GLN A 34 8.21 -4.73 -2.95
N TYR A 35 6.95 -4.96 -2.60
CA TYR A 35 5.91 -3.93 -2.59
C TYR A 35 5.69 -3.38 -1.19
N HIS A 36 5.31 -2.12 -1.11
CA HIS A 36 4.92 -1.48 0.15
C HIS A 36 3.51 -1.90 0.57
N VAL A 37 3.40 -3.16 1.00
CA VAL A 37 2.19 -3.76 1.58
C VAL A 37 2.47 -4.09 3.02
N TYR A 38 1.58 -3.68 3.91
CA TYR A 38 1.77 -3.77 5.34
C TYR A 38 0.56 -4.41 6.00
N GLU A 39 0.85 -5.20 7.02
CA GLU A 39 -0.10 -5.53 8.05
C GLU A 39 0.02 -4.50 9.17
N VAL A 40 -1.09 -3.93 9.61
CA VAL A 40 -1.17 -2.87 10.62
C VAL A 40 -2.12 -3.30 11.72
N ALA A 41 -1.64 -3.29 12.96
CA ALA A 41 -2.47 -3.37 14.15
C ALA A 41 -2.79 -1.95 14.64
N PHE A 42 -4.07 -1.58 14.61
CA PHE A 42 -4.59 -0.28 15.06
C PHE A 42 -5.67 -0.49 16.12
N GLY A 43 -5.31 -0.29 17.39
CA GLY A 43 -6.19 -0.62 18.52
C GLY A 43 -6.46 -2.13 18.57
N ASP A 44 -7.73 -2.53 18.48
CA ASP A 44 -8.15 -3.94 18.43
C ASP A 44 -8.37 -4.46 16.99
N LYS A 45 -7.93 -3.70 15.98
CA LYS A 45 -8.10 -4.02 14.56
C LYS A 45 -6.79 -4.44 13.93
N GLN A 46 -6.86 -5.44 13.06
CA GLN A 46 -5.85 -5.82 12.09
C GLN A 46 -6.30 -5.30 10.72
N ILE A 47 -5.46 -4.55 10.03
CA ILE A 47 -5.76 -3.89 8.76
C ILE A 47 -4.59 -4.19 7.84
N PHE A 48 -4.85 -4.52 6.58
CA PHE A 48 -3.81 -4.60 5.57
C PHE A 48 -3.86 -3.35 4.72
N CYS A 49 -2.72 -2.71 4.46
CA CYS A 49 -2.70 -1.55 3.59
C CYS A 49 -1.58 -1.61 2.57
N CYS A 50 -1.82 -1.07 1.38
CA CYS A 50 -0.77 -0.82 0.42
C CYS A 50 -0.71 0.66 0.06
N LEU A 51 0.48 1.07 -0.35
CA LEU A 51 0.73 2.40 -0.86
C LEU A 51 0.84 2.29 -2.37
N SER A 52 -0.16 2.83 -3.05
CA SER A 52 -0.28 2.75 -4.49
C SER A 52 -0.04 4.10 -5.13
N GLY A 53 0.92 4.15 -6.06
CA GLY A 53 1.16 5.34 -6.86
C GLY A 53 0.01 5.53 -7.82
N GLY A 54 -0.51 6.75 -7.93
CA GLY A 54 -1.59 7.04 -8.87
C GLY A 54 -2.31 8.35 -8.59
N VAL A 55 -3.28 8.64 -9.45
CA VAL A 55 -4.16 9.80 -9.33
C VAL A 55 -5.62 9.36 -9.45
N ILE A 56 -6.52 10.09 -8.81
CA ILE A 56 -7.96 9.91 -9.01
C ILE A 56 -8.40 10.94 -10.05
N GLU A 57 -8.74 10.46 -11.25
CA GLU A 57 -9.27 11.29 -12.34
C GLU A 57 -10.64 10.76 -12.76
N ASN A 58 -11.63 11.65 -12.91
CA ASN A 58 -13.00 11.29 -13.33
C ASN A 58 -13.69 10.22 -12.46
N ASN A 59 -13.48 10.24 -11.14
CA ASN A 59 -13.95 9.20 -10.20
C ASN A 59 -13.35 7.80 -10.45
N GLU A 60 -12.30 7.68 -11.26
CA GLU A 60 -11.58 6.44 -11.48
C GLU A 60 -10.15 6.56 -10.96
N ILE A 61 -9.63 5.46 -10.38
CA ILE A 61 -8.25 5.42 -9.92
C ILE A 61 -7.37 5.05 -11.11
N GLN A 62 -6.51 5.97 -11.51
CA GLN A 62 -5.46 5.75 -12.50
C GLN A 62 -4.17 5.40 -11.76
N PHE A 63 -3.93 4.09 -11.62
CA PHE A 63 -2.71 3.60 -10.99
C PHE A 63 -1.49 3.82 -11.88
N THR A 64 -0.37 4.17 -11.27
CA THR A 64 0.93 3.94 -11.91
C THR A 64 1.20 2.43 -11.97
N PRO A 65 2.09 1.96 -12.85
CA PRO A 65 2.47 0.55 -12.91
C PRO A 65 2.91 -0.02 -11.56
N VAL A 66 3.70 0.75 -10.80
CA VAL A 66 4.12 0.40 -9.43
C VAL A 66 2.93 0.37 -8.47
N GLY A 67 1.99 1.32 -8.61
CA GLY A 67 0.78 1.34 -7.79
C GLY A 67 -0.17 0.17 -8.05
N LEU A 68 -0.35 -0.20 -9.32
CA LEU A 68 -1.14 -1.37 -9.70
C LEU A 68 -0.54 -2.63 -9.07
N ALA A 69 0.78 -2.77 -9.12
CA ALA A 69 1.45 -3.91 -8.51
C ALA A 69 1.31 -3.96 -6.99
N ALA A 70 1.42 -2.81 -6.30
CA ALA A 70 1.17 -2.75 -4.86
C ALA A 70 -0.28 -3.11 -4.50
N PHE A 71 -1.24 -2.72 -5.33
CA PHE A 71 -2.64 -3.12 -5.18
C PHE A 71 -2.84 -4.63 -5.42
N GLU A 72 -2.24 -5.20 -6.46
CA GLU A 72 -2.29 -6.65 -6.71
C GLU A 72 -1.63 -7.46 -5.59
N ALA A 73 -0.51 -7.00 -5.04
CA ALA A 73 0.14 -7.65 -3.91
C ALA A 73 -0.79 -7.66 -2.68
N LEU A 74 -1.54 -6.58 -2.43
CA LEU A 74 -2.55 -6.50 -1.36
C LEU A 74 -3.72 -7.47 -1.59
N THR A 75 -4.23 -7.56 -2.82
CA THR A 75 -5.35 -8.46 -3.14
C THR A 75 -4.94 -9.92 -3.01
N ASN A 76 -3.67 -10.24 -3.26
CA ASN A 76 -3.09 -11.59 -3.14
C ASN A 76 -2.91 -12.10 -1.70
N ILE A 77 -3.11 -11.26 -0.67
CA ILE A 77 -3.12 -11.70 0.74
C ILE A 77 -4.31 -12.65 0.97
N LYS A 78 -4.02 -13.91 1.30
CA LYS A 78 -5.02 -14.98 1.48
C LYS A 78 -5.52 -15.15 2.91
N GLU A 79 -4.88 -14.48 3.88
CA GLU A 79 -5.18 -14.63 5.30
C GLU A 79 -6.58 -14.12 5.66
N MET A 80 -7.16 -13.23 4.83
CA MET A 80 -8.53 -12.72 5.00
C MET A 80 -9.31 -12.74 3.68
N PRO A 81 -10.01 -13.84 3.37
CA PRO A 81 -10.74 -13.99 2.11
C PRO A 81 -12.00 -13.13 2.00
N GLU A 82 -12.58 -12.69 3.12
CA GLU A 82 -13.77 -11.82 3.17
C GLU A 82 -13.42 -10.34 3.48
N ALA A 83 -12.17 -9.94 3.24
CA ALA A 83 -11.73 -8.58 3.51
C ALA A 83 -12.47 -7.55 2.63
N GLU A 84 -13.00 -6.50 3.26
CA GLU A 84 -13.54 -5.33 2.56
C GLU A 84 -12.41 -4.46 2.02
N TYR A 85 -12.54 -4.02 0.77
CA TYR A 85 -11.55 -3.18 0.10
C TYR A 85 -11.94 -1.71 0.16
N PHE A 86 -11.00 -0.88 0.60
CA PHE A 86 -11.15 0.57 0.65
C PHE A 86 -10.02 1.21 -0.15
N ALA A 87 -10.33 2.30 -0.84
CA ALA A 87 -9.34 3.18 -1.43
C ALA A 87 -9.52 4.58 -0.87
N ASP A 88 -8.43 5.24 -0.51
CA ASP A 88 -8.47 6.64 -0.07
C ASP A 88 -7.30 7.40 -0.68
N PHE A 89 -7.52 8.68 -0.97
CA PHE A 89 -6.49 9.53 -1.56
C PHE A 89 -5.69 10.21 -0.45
N ILE A 90 -4.37 10.10 -0.51
CA ILE A 90 -3.49 10.82 0.41
C ILE A 90 -3.07 12.13 -0.25
N ASN A 91 -3.47 13.23 0.38
CA ASN A 91 -2.97 14.55 0.03
C ASN A 91 -1.66 14.82 0.81
N THR A 92 -0.56 14.98 0.07
CA THR A 92 0.77 15.22 0.66
C THR A 92 0.93 16.62 1.27
N GLU A 93 0.12 17.59 0.88
CA GLU A 93 0.10 18.93 1.48
C GLU A 93 -0.52 18.94 2.88
N LYS A 94 -1.20 17.86 3.26
CA LYS A 94 -1.82 17.67 4.57
C LYS A 94 -1.03 16.66 5.40
N ASN A 95 -1.32 16.63 6.69
CA ASN A 95 -0.72 15.64 7.58
C ASN A 95 -1.09 14.22 7.13
N ILE A 96 -0.11 13.46 6.64
CA ILE A 96 -0.32 12.10 6.12
C ILE A 96 -0.70 11.13 7.25
N ALA A 97 -0.08 11.28 8.42
CA ALA A 97 -0.38 10.48 9.60
C ALA A 97 -1.85 10.54 9.98
N GLU A 98 -2.37 11.76 10.10
CA GLU A 98 -3.75 12.00 10.51
C GLU A 98 -4.74 11.45 9.49
N GLN A 99 -4.41 11.53 8.19
CA GLN A 99 -5.20 10.92 7.12
C GLN A 99 -5.24 9.40 7.25
N ILE A 100 -4.08 8.76 7.42
CA ILE A 100 -3.97 7.30 7.59
C ILE A 100 -4.73 6.84 8.85
N GLU A 101 -4.53 7.50 9.99
CA GLU A 101 -5.24 7.19 11.23
C GLU A 101 -6.75 7.38 11.10
N THR A 102 -7.20 8.44 10.41
CA THR A 102 -8.63 8.68 10.15
C THR A 102 -9.24 7.54 9.34
N VAL A 103 -8.52 7.04 8.34
CA VAL A 103 -8.96 5.88 7.55
C VAL A 103 -9.00 4.62 8.41
N PHE A 104 -7.95 4.34 9.18
CA PHE A 104 -7.90 3.16 10.07
C PHE A 104 -8.96 3.18 11.17
N ALA A 105 -9.31 4.36 11.68
CA ALA A 105 -10.43 4.54 12.60
C ALA A 105 -11.77 4.17 11.95
N ARG A 106 -11.97 4.52 10.68
CA ARG A 106 -13.21 4.32 9.91
C ARG A 106 -13.41 2.89 9.43
N VAL A 107 -12.37 2.21 8.95
CA VAL A 107 -12.49 0.88 8.33
C VAL A 107 -12.73 -0.23 9.36
N PRO A 108 -13.40 -1.32 8.99
CA PRO A 108 -13.60 -2.47 9.87
C PRO A 108 -12.31 -3.26 10.12
N ASN A 109 -12.36 -4.16 11.10
CA ASN A 109 -11.30 -5.15 11.31
C ASN A 109 -11.18 -6.06 10.07
N GLY A 110 -9.97 -6.34 9.64
CA GLY A 110 -9.66 -7.15 8.47
C GLY A 110 -9.77 -6.43 7.13
N ALA A 111 -9.93 -5.11 7.14
CA ALA A 111 -10.01 -4.31 5.92
C ALA A 111 -8.68 -4.33 5.14
N LYS A 112 -8.80 -4.26 3.81
CA LYS A 112 -7.70 -4.02 2.87
C LYS A 112 -7.79 -2.60 2.34
N VAL A 113 -6.81 -1.75 2.63
CA VAL A 113 -6.82 -0.32 2.31
C VAL A 113 -5.73 0.02 1.30
N CYS A 114 -6.12 0.55 0.15
CA CYS A 114 -5.20 1.06 -0.86
C CYS A 114 -5.13 2.59 -0.75
N PHE A 115 -4.01 3.10 -0.26
CA PHE A 115 -3.77 4.54 -0.23
C PHE A 115 -3.22 4.98 -1.59
N VAL A 116 -3.92 5.89 -2.27
CA VAL A 116 -3.57 6.40 -3.59
C VAL A 116 -2.98 7.80 -3.44
N GLY A 117 -1.80 8.03 -4.00
CA GLY A 117 -1.19 9.37 -3.99
C GLY A 117 0.11 9.43 -4.78
N ASP A 118 0.73 10.61 -4.82
CA ASP A 118 2.07 10.76 -5.38
C ASP A 118 3.11 10.23 -4.38
N ILE A 119 3.65 9.05 -4.69
CA ILE A 119 4.60 8.31 -3.84
C ILE A 119 6.05 8.76 -4.09
N THR A 120 6.30 9.63 -5.07
CA THR A 120 7.66 9.87 -5.57
C THR A 120 8.57 10.71 -4.65
N GLY A 121 8.05 11.26 -3.55
CA GLY A 121 8.84 12.10 -2.62
C GLY A 121 8.38 12.07 -1.16
N GLU A 122 7.57 13.06 -0.77
CA GLU A 122 7.20 13.37 0.62
C GLU A 122 6.51 12.21 1.35
N LEU A 123 5.74 11.41 0.60
CA LEU A 123 5.10 10.21 1.14
C LEU A 123 6.15 9.28 1.72
N LYS A 124 7.26 9.00 1.01
CA LYS A 124 8.29 8.06 1.47
C LYS A 124 8.91 8.47 2.81
N GLU A 125 9.19 9.75 3.02
CA GLU A 125 9.80 10.26 4.26
C GLU A 125 8.83 10.25 5.44
N GLU A 126 7.57 10.65 5.23
CA GLU A 126 6.53 10.59 6.27
C GLU A 126 6.15 9.15 6.59
N LEU A 127 6.04 8.30 5.58
CA LEU A 127 5.78 6.88 5.74
C LEU A 127 6.93 6.21 6.48
N SER A 128 8.20 6.58 6.26
CA SER A 128 9.33 6.04 7.04
C SER A 128 9.17 6.24 8.56
N LYS A 129 8.35 7.20 9.00
CA LYS A 129 8.04 7.47 10.43
C LYS A 129 6.98 6.54 11.00
N PHE A 130 6.10 5.98 10.16
CA PHE A 130 5.12 4.94 10.52
C PHE A 130 5.76 3.56 10.26
N PHE A 131 6.17 3.42 9.01
CA PHE A 131 7.01 2.54 8.21
C PHE A 131 8.29 1.90 8.79
N THR A 132 8.35 1.35 10.00
CA THR A 132 9.64 0.79 10.47
C THR A 132 9.97 -0.52 9.74
N MET A 133 11.03 -0.53 8.93
CA MET A 133 11.64 -1.77 8.42
C MET A 133 12.20 -2.56 9.61
N ILE A 134 11.60 -3.71 9.93
CA ILE A 134 12.21 -4.66 10.84
C ILE A 134 13.21 -5.45 9.98
N HIS A 135 14.51 -5.19 10.19
CA HIS A 135 15.63 -5.98 9.67
C HIS A 135 15.73 -7.31 10.42
#